data_AF-A0A6J7UJP3-F1
#
_entry.id   AF-A0A6J7UJP3-F1
#
_cell.length_a   1.000
_cell.length_b   1.000
_cell.length_c   1.000
_cell.angle_alpha   90.00
_cell.angle_beta   90.00
_cell.angle_gamma   90.00
#
_symmetry.space_group_name_H-M   'P 1'
#
loop_
_entity.id
_entity.type
_entity.pdbx_description
1 polymer ?
#
loop_
_entity_poly.entity_id
_entity_poly.type
_entity_poly.pdbx_seq_one_letter_code
_entity_poly.pdbx_strand_id
1 'polypeptide(L)'
;MATSSLVTPLDYPVAEMTLSLLYVKAYAKFTGTVTVMRNGQPTVLRCTMVAAKTCNDTLHSVRFDAGDSLTFRFAPVGNARSARIVLSVRTTG
;
A
#
# COMPACT_ATOMS: atom_id res chain seq x y z
N MET A 1 -0.40 -26.53 5.10
CA MET A 1 0.32 -25.24 5.17
C MET A 1 -0.73 -24.14 5.28
N ALA A 2 -0.82 -23.45 6.42
CA ALA A 2 -1.79 -22.37 6.60
C ALA A 2 -1.11 -21.03 6.33
N THR A 3 -1.43 -20.40 5.19
CA THR A 3 -1.10 -18.99 4.92
C THR A 3 -2.03 -18.11 5.75
N SER A 4 -1.57 -17.65 6.90
CA SER A 4 -2.24 -16.59 7.65
C SER A 4 -1.67 -15.26 7.20
N SER A 5 -2.36 -14.60 6.26
CA SER A 5 -2.16 -13.19 5.95
C SER A 5 -3.09 -12.41 6.87
N LEU A 6 -2.57 -11.84 7.95
CA LEU A 6 -3.27 -10.81 8.72
C LEU A 6 -3.36 -9.55 7.85
N VAL A 7 -4.32 -9.54 6.94
CA VAL A 7 -4.86 -8.32 6.36
C VAL A 7 -6.03 -7.95 7.25
N THR A 8 -5.80 -7.14 8.29
CA THR A 8 -6.92 -6.40 8.86
C THR A 8 -7.35 -5.40 7.81
N PRO A 9 -8.55 -5.51 7.21
CA PRO A 9 -9.05 -4.43 6.39
C PRO A 9 -9.21 -3.23 7.33
N LEU A 10 -8.33 -2.25 7.21
CA LEU A 10 -8.67 -0.90 7.60
C LEU A 10 -9.62 -0.40 6.52
N ASP A 11 -10.88 -0.81 6.59
CA ASP A 11 -11.96 -0.25 5.79
C ASP A 11 -12.16 1.20 6.25
N TYR A 12 -11.29 2.09 5.75
CA TYR A 12 -11.57 3.51 5.79
C TYR A 12 -12.60 3.80 4.71
N PRO A 13 -13.85 4.16 5.05
CA PRO A 13 -14.78 4.68 4.07
C PRO A 13 -14.17 5.98 3.54
N VAL A 14 -13.80 5.97 2.27
CA VAL A 14 -13.22 7.13 1.62
C VAL A 14 -14.34 7.94 0.99
N ALA A 15 -14.40 9.24 1.31
CA ALA A 15 -15.14 10.20 0.49
C ALA A 15 -14.49 10.27 -0.90
N GLU A 16 -15.18 10.82 -1.90
CA GLU A 16 -14.58 10.98 -3.24
C GLU A 16 -13.22 11.66 -3.14
N MET A 17 -12.17 10.94 -3.57
CA MET A 17 -10.80 11.43 -3.46
C MET A 17 -9.92 10.79 -4.54
N THR A 18 -8.89 11.53 -4.96
CA THR A 18 -7.85 10.97 -5.83
C THR A 18 -6.57 10.80 -5.03
N LEU A 19 -6.04 9.59 -4.97
CA LEU A 19 -4.69 9.35 -4.49
C LEU A 19 -3.69 9.64 -5.61
N SER A 20 -2.74 10.52 -5.33
CA SER A 20 -1.70 10.95 -6.30
C SER A 20 -0.28 10.68 -5.82
N LEU A 21 -0.13 10.18 -4.59
CA LEU A 21 1.15 9.80 -4.04
C LEU A 21 0.98 8.63 -3.08
N LEU A 22 1.81 7.60 -3.27
CA LEU A 22 2.07 6.55 -2.29
C LEU A 22 3.51 6.68 -1.82
N TYR A 23 3.73 6.91 -0.53
CA TYR A 23 5.05 6.90 0.09
C TYR A 23 5.12 5.81 1.14
N VAL A 24 6.16 4.99 1.05
CA VAL A 24 6.40 3.87 1.94
C VAL A 24 7.75 4.06 2.61
N LYS A 25 7.78 3.97 3.94
CA LYS A 25 9.01 4.00 4.74
C LYS A 25 9.09 2.76 5.64
N ALA A 26 10.08 1.92 5.40
CA ALA A 26 10.43 0.80 6.25
C ALA A 26 11.52 1.19 7.26
N TYR A 27 11.45 0.63 8.47
CA TYR A 27 12.47 0.87 9.51
C TYR A 27 13.78 0.10 9.26
N ALA A 28 13.69 -1.01 8.52
CA ALA A 28 14.82 -1.82 8.06
C ALA A 28 14.79 -1.98 6.54
N LYS A 29 15.88 -2.46 5.94
CA LYS A 29 15.88 -2.77 4.50
C LYS A 29 14.81 -3.81 4.22
N PHE A 30 13.93 -3.49 3.28
CA PHE A 30 12.81 -4.31 2.88
C PHE A 30 12.92 -4.64 1.38
N THR A 31 12.56 -5.87 1.03
CA THR A 31 12.42 -6.32 -0.35
C THR A 31 11.01 -6.85 -0.53
N GLY A 32 10.27 -6.24 -1.44
CA GLY A 32 8.88 -6.62 -1.70
C GLY A 32 8.09 -5.48 -2.30
N THR A 33 6.80 -5.74 -2.49
CA THR A 33 5.88 -4.79 -3.11
C THR A 33 4.77 -4.41 -2.15
N VAL A 34 4.49 -3.11 -2.08
CA VAL A 34 3.31 -2.55 -1.43
C VAL A 34 2.37 -2.06 -2.52
N THR A 35 1.11 -2.45 -2.46
CA THR A 35 0.09 -2.08 -3.46
C THR A 35 -1.11 -1.47 -2.76
N VAL A 36 -1.58 -0.34 -3.26
CA VAL A 36 -2.88 0.20 -2.87
C VAL A 36 -3.97 -0.65 -3.52
N MET A 37 -4.96 -1.03 -2.74
CA MET A 37 -6.08 -1.84 -3.16
C MET A 37 -7.37 -1.01 -3.05
N ARG A 38 -8.23 -1.09 -4.07
CA ARG A 38 -9.56 -0.50 -4.10
C ARG A 38 -10.58 -1.63 -4.10
N ASN A 39 -11.45 -1.71 -3.11
CA ASN A 39 -12.45 -2.79 -2.97
C ASN A 39 -11.82 -4.20 -3.05
N GLY A 40 -10.62 -4.36 -2.48
CA GLY A 40 -9.85 -5.61 -2.52
C GLY A 40 -9.14 -5.90 -3.85
N GLN A 41 -9.26 -5.05 -4.88
CA GLN A 41 -8.57 -5.19 -6.16
C GLN A 41 -7.30 -4.34 -6.23
N PRO A 42 -6.19 -4.84 -6.80
CA PRO A 42 -4.95 -4.10 -6.90
C PRO A 42 -5.07 -2.93 -7.87
N THR A 43 -4.52 -1.78 -7.48
CA THR A 43 -4.51 -0.58 -8.31
C THR A 43 -3.13 -0.36 -8.95
N VAL A 44 -3.02 0.67 -9.79
CA VAL A 44 -1.75 1.10 -10.40
C VAL A 44 -0.77 1.71 -9.40
N LEU A 45 -1.26 2.22 -8.25
CA LEU A 45 -0.43 2.75 -7.17
C LEU A 45 0.29 1.61 -6.46
N ARG A 46 1.57 1.42 -6.80
CA ARG A 46 2.43 0.39 -6.22
C ARG A 46 3.84 0.89 -5.97
N CYS A 47 4.44 0.35 -4.93
CA CYS A 47 5.83 0.62 -4.57
C CYS A 47 6.60 -0.69 -4.45
N THR A 48 7.60 -0.89 -5.30
CA THR A 48 8.50 -2.05 -5.22
C THR A 48 9.82 -1.62 -4.62
N MET A 49 10.20 -2.26 -3.52
CA MET A 49 11.45 -2.03 -2.81
C MET A 49 12.39 -3.21 -3.03
N VAL A 50 13.66 -2.92 -3.29
CA VAL A 50 14.73 -3.92 -3.40
C VAL A 50 15.85 -3.54 -2.42
N ALA A 51 15.88 -4.22 -1.27
CA ALA A 51 16.78 -3.91 -0.16
C ALA A 51 16.80 -2.42 0.23
N ALA A 52 15.63 -1.76 0.13
CA ALA A 52 15.46 -0.33 0.32
C ALA A 52 14.71 -0.02 1.61
N LYS A 53 14.86 1.20 2.13
CA LYS A 53 14.10 1.69 3.30
C LYS A 53 12.93 2.59 2.92
N THR A 54 12.92 3.12 1.70
CA THR A 54 11.90 4.03 1.23
C THR A 54 11.54 3.72 -0.20
N CYS A 55 10.31 4.00 -0.57
CA CYS A 55 9.83 3.96 -1.93
C CYS A 55 8.68 4.95 -2.08
N ASN A 56 8.56 5.59 -3.24
CA ASN A 56 7.43 6.44 -3.57
C ASN A 56 6.94 6.22 -4.99
N ASP A 57 5.63 6.27 -5.17
CA ASP A 57 4.96 6.39 -6.45
C ASP A 57 4.27 7.75 -6.49
N THR A 58 4.74 8.62 -7.38
CA THR A 58 4.17 9.94 -7.67
C THR A 58 3.80 10.09 -9.13
N LEU A 59 3.87 8.99 -9.89
CA LEU A 59 3.61 8.96 -11.33
C LEU A 59 2.17 8.55 -11.61
N HIS A 60 1.60 7.69 -10.76
CA HIS A 60 0.26 7.19 -10.93
C HIS A 60 -0.72 7.87 -9.97
N SER A 61 -1.98 7.89 -10.38
CA SER A 61 -3.09 8.28 -9.53
C SER A 61 -4.24 7.30 -9.64
N VAL A 62 -5.04 7.23 -8.58
CA VAL A 62 -6.24 6.37 -8.50
C VAL A 62 -7.36 7.16 -7.85
N ARG A 63 -8.50 7.22 -8.53
CA ARG A 63 -9.73 7.76 -7.97
C ARG A 63 -10.46 6.70 -7.14
N PHE A 64 -10.88 7.11 -5.96
CA PHE A 64 -11.79 6.40 -5.08
C PHE A 64 -13.10 7.17 -5.05
N ASP A 65 -14.19 6.45 -5.25
CA ASP A 65 -15.53 7.00 -5.18
C ASP A 65 -16.11 6.77 -3.78
N ALA A 66 -17.16 7.52 -3.43
CA ALA A 66 -17.80 7.36 -2.13
C ALA A 66 -18.30 5.92 -1.92
N GLY A 67 -17.87 5.30 -0.83
CA GLY A 67 -18.21 3.91 -0.50
C GLY A 67 -17.21 2.87 -1.00
N ASP A 68 -16.18 3.27 -1.74
CA ASP A 68 -15.02 2.40 -1.98
C ASP A 68 -14.27 2.13 -0.66
N SER A 69 -13.62 0.96 -0.57
CA SER A 69 -12.66 0.65 0.49
C SER A 69 -11.23 0.79 -0.01
N LEU A 70 -10.43 1.47 0.79
CA LEU A 70 -8.99 1.59 0.59
C LEU A 70 -8.26 0.63 1.53
N THR A 71 -7.51 -0.31 0.97
CA THR A 71 -6.64 -1.21 1.75
C THR A 71 -5.24 -1.25 1.16
N PHE A 72 -4.26 -1.72 1.93
CA PHE A 72 -2.89 -1.89 1.46
C PHE A 72 -2.51 -3.36 1.51
N ARG A 73 -1.97 -3.87 0.41
CA ARG A 73 -1.43 -5.21 0.33
C ARG A 73 0.09 -5.17 0.41
N PHE A 74 0.64 -5.97 1.33
CA PHE A 74 2.08 -6.15 1.50
C PHE A 74 2.48 -7.53 0.97
N ALA A 75 3.39 -7.55 0.00
CA ALA A 75 3.97 -8.76 -0.59
C ALA A 75 5.50 -8.77 -0.36
N PRO A 76 5.96 -9.14 0.84
CA PRO A 76 7.40 -9.30 1.12
C PRO A 76 7.99 -10.45 0.29
N VAL A 77 9.24 -10.29 -0.13
CA VAL A 77 10.05 -11.36 -0.74
C VAL A 77 11.03 -11.90 0.31
N GLY A 78 11.14 -13.22 0.42
CA GLY A 78 12.02 -13.88 1.38
C GLY A 78 11.59 -13.71 2.85
N ASN A 79 12.56 -13.65 3.76
CA ASN A 79 12.33 -13.62 5.21
C ASN A 79 11.97 -12.23 5.77
N ALA A 80 11.50 -11.31 4.92
CA ALA A 80 11.19 -9.91 5.29
C ALA A 80 9.85 -9.74 6.04
N ARG A 81 9.42 -10.74 6.83
CA ARG A 81 8.08 -10.82 7.42
C ARG A 81 7.83 -9.90 8.62
N SER A 82 8.87 -9.27 9.18
CA SER A 82 8.76 -8.46 10.41
C SER A 82 9.13 -6.98 10.21
N ALA A 83 9.05 -6.46 8.98
CA ALA A 83 9.33 -5.05 8.74
C ALA A 83 8.19 -4.18 9.30
N ARG A 84 8.49 -3.31 10.26
CA ARG A 84 7.62 -2.16 10.57
C ARG A 84 7.67 -1.22 9.37
N ILE A 85 6.50 -0.83 8.87
CA ILE A 85 6.36 0.05 7.71
C ILE A 85 5.38 1.18 8.08
N VAL A 86 5.74 2.41 7.71
CA VAL A 86 4.85 3.57 7.73
C VAL A 86 4.44 3.85 6.30
N LEU A 87 3.14 4.06 6.09
CA LEU A 87 2.60 4.48 4.80
C LEU A 87 2.08 5.90 4.93
N SER A 88 2.37 6.70 3.91
CA SER A 88 1.81 8.04 3.75
C SER A 88 1.22 8.11 2.36
N VAL A 89 -0.03 8.53 2.28
CA VAL A 89 -0.70 8.77 1.01
C VAL A 89 -1.06 10.25 0.91
N ARG A 90 -0.98 10.82 -0.29
CA ARG A 90 -1.53 12.15 -0.55
C ARG A 90 -2.83 12.01 -1.31
N THR A 91 -3.87 12.66 -0.80
CA THR A 91 -5.14 12.86 -1.48
C THR A 91 -5.14 14.24 -2.14
N THR A 92 -5.74 14.32 -3.31
CA THR A 92 -6.22 15.56 -3.93
C THR A 92 -7.73 15.44 -4.03
N GLY A 93 -8.43 16.36 -3.36
CA GLY A 93 -9.88 16.54 -3.43
C GLY A 93 -10.24 17.55 -4.50
#